data_AF-A0A7Z9M160-F1
#
_entry.id   AF-A0A7Z9M160-F1
#
_cell.length_a   1.000
_cell.length_b   1.000
_cell.length_c   1.000
_cell.angle_alpha   90.00
_cell.angle_beta   90.00
_cell.angle_gamma   90.00
#
_symmetry.space_group_name_H-M   'P 1'
#
loop_
_entity.id
_entity.type
_entity.pdbx_description
1 polymer ?
#
loop_
_entity_poly.entity_id
_entity_poly.type
_entity_poly.pdbx_seq_one_letter_code
_entity_poly.pdbx_strand_id
1 'polypeptide(L)'
;MSDLQKWIRTRCPESPMELGSWIDVSGVTEPSTHDLMRVALDALEQARLCPGRIRASAFQLLAADALITYACESALDAEDPDLVLGIVIQKAVASS
;
A
#
# COMPACT_ATOMS: atom_id res chain seq x y z
N MET A 1 -17.81 1.13 -3.80
CA MET A 1 -16.37 1.06 -4.17
C MET A 1 -15.73 2.34 -3.70
N SER A 2 -14.71 2.26 -2.84
CA SER A 2 -14.04 3.45 -2.27
C SER A 2 -13.23 4.20 -3.33
N ASP A 3 -12.84 5.44 -3.03
CA ASP A 3 -12.04 6.24 -3.96
C ASP A 3 -10.62 5.69 -4.13
N LEU A 4 -10.02 5.15 -3.07
CA LEU A 4 -8.77 4.38 -3.18
C LEU A 4 -8.92 3.16 -4.13
N GLN A 5 -10.01 2.40 -4.05
CA GLN A 5 -10.25 1.26 -4.95
C GLN A 5 -10.41 1.72 -6.42
N LYS A 6 -11.08 2.84 -6.66
CA LYS A 6 -11.17 3.42 -8.02
C LYS A 6 -9.80 3.86 -8.51
N TRP A 7 -9.02 4.53 -7.66
CA TRP A 7 -7.69 5.03 -8.01
C TRP A 7 -6.72 3.89 -8.35
N ILE A 8 -6.69 2.81 -7.55
CA ILE A 8 -5.87 1.61 -7.81
C ILE A 8 -6.15 1.02 -9.20
N ARG A 9 -7.43 0.97 -9.60
CA ARG A 9 -7.85 0.45 -10.92
C ARG A 9 -7.39 1.30 -12.11
N THR A 10 -6.86 2.49 -11.87
CA THR A 10 -6.27 3.35 -12.92
C THR A 10 -4.76 3.18 -13.07
N ARG A 11 -4.10 2.40 -12.18
CA ARG A 11 -2.64 2.22 -12.20
C ARG A 11 -2.21 1.28 -13.33
N CYS A 12 -1.02 1.54 -13.86
CA CYS A 12 -0.38 0.74 -14.90
C CYS A 12 1.11 0.54 -14.54
N PRO A 13 1.58 -0.70 -14.33
CA PRO A 13 0.85 -1.96 -14.49
C PRO A 13 -0.30 -2.12 -13.47
N GLU A 14 -1.28 -2.95 -13.82
CA GLU A 14 -2.35 -3.30 -12.88
C GLU A 14 -1.77 -4.04 -11.67
N SER A 15 -2.45 -3.93 -10.53
CA SER A 15 -2.11 -4.70 -9.34
C SER A 15 -2.09 -6.21 -9.65
N PRO A 16 -1.17 -6.99 -9.07
CA PRO A 16 -1.10 -8.44 -9.27
C PRO A 16 -2.36 -9.19 -8.80
N MET A 17 -3.25 -8.53 -8.07
CA MET A 17 -4.55 -9.07 -7.63
C MET A 17 -5.57 -7.94 -7.34
N GLU A 18 -6.85 -8.29 -7.21
CA GLU A 18 -7.88 -7.38 -6.71
C GLU A 18 -7.61 -7.00 -5.24
N LEU A 19 -7.10 -5.79 -5.00
CA LEU A 19 -6.70 -5.35 -3.66
C LEU A 19 -7.87 -5.12 -2.71
N GLY A 20 -9.06 -4.78 -3.23
CA GLY A 20 -10.17 -4.26 -2.43
C GLY A 20 -10.67 -5.18 -1.31
N SER A 21 -10.44 -6.49 -1.40
CA SER A 21 -10.79 -7.46 -0.36
C SER A 21 -9.73 -7.67 0.72
N TRP A 22 -8.55 -7.07 0.56
CA TRP A 22 -7.36 -7.33 1.39
C TRP A 22 -6.88 -6.11 2.17
N ILE A 23 -7.46 -4.94 1.91
CA ILE A 23 -7.00 -3.66 2.46
C ILE A 23 -8.17 -2.91 3.11
N ASP A 24 -7.90 -2.23 4.22
CA ASP A 24 -8.85 -1.28 4.80
C ASP A 24 -8.70 0.07 4.11
N VAL A 25 -9.74 0.44 3.36
CA VAL A 25 -9.81 1.69 2.59
C VAL A 25 -10.60 2.78 3.31
N SER A 26 -10.99 2.55 4.55
CA SER A 26 -11.74 3.53 5.34
C SER A 26 -10.94 4.83 5.52
N GLY A 27 -11.63 5.96 5.34
CA GLY A 27 -11.05 7.30 5.49
C GLY A 27 -10.15 7.79 4.34
N VAL A 28 -10.01 7.04 3.23
CA VAL A 28 -9.21 7.49 2.07
C VAL A 28 -10.12 7.97 0.94
N THR A 29 -10.16 9.28 0.73
CA THR A 29 -10.91 9.93 -0.36
C THR A 29 -10.03 10.30 -1.55
N GLU A 30 -8.79 10.73 -1.30
CA GLU A 30 -7.79 10.97 -2.33
C GLU A 30 -6.47 10.38 -1.83
N PRO A 31 -5.96 9.30 -2.45
CA PRO A 31 -4.84 8.57 -1.89
C PRO A 31 -3.54 9.34 -2.09
N SER A 32 -3.04 9.92 -1.00
CA SER A 32 -1.69 10.47 -0.92
C SER A 32 -0.65 9.37 -0.69
N THR A 33 0.63 9.66 -0.92
CA THR A 33 1.75 8.80 -0.48
C THR A 33 1.62 8.37 0.98
N HIS A 34 1.16 9.28 1.85
CA HIS A 34 0.95 8.99 3.27
C HIS A 34 -0.15 7.96 3.49
N ASP A 35 -1.30 8.11 2.82
CA ASP A 35 -2.43 7.20 2.95
C ASP A 35 -2.10 5.81 2.41
N LEU A 36 -1.42 5.75 1.26
CA LEU A 36 -0.96 4.50 0.66
C LEU A 36 -0.01 3.75 1.60
N MET A 37 0.96 4.45 2.20
CA MET A 37 1.85 3.84 3.19
C MET A 37 1.10 3.37 4.44
N ARG A 38 0.16 4.15 4.98
CA ARG A 38 -0.63 3.73 6.13
C ARG A 38 -1.34 2.40 5.86
N VAL A 39 -2.07 2.31 4.74
CA VAL A 39 -2.83 1.10 4.38
C VAL A 39 -1.88 -0.07 4.08
N ALA A 40 -0.71 0.19 3.50
CA ALA A 40 0.31 -0.84 3.28
C ALA A 40 0.84 -1.43 4.59
N LEU A 41 1.15 -0.57 5.57
CA LEU A 41 1.62 -0.99 6.89
C LEU A 41 0.55 -1.77 7.66
N ASP A 42 -0.71 -1.36 7.56
CA ASP A 42 -1.83 -2.10 8.13
C ASP A 42 -1.92 -3.52 7.52
N ALA A 43 -1.75 -3.65 6.20
CA ALA A 43 -1.74 -4.95 5.53
C ALA A 43 -0.53 -5.83 5.92
N LEU A 44 0.68 -5.24 6.07
CA LEU A 44 1.85 -5.96 6.58
C LEU A 44 1.62 -6.47 8.01
N GLU A 45 1.04 -5.64 8.88
CA GLU A 45 0.74 -6.02 10.25
C GLU A 45 -0.24 -7.19 10.30
N GLN A 46 -1.29 -7.17 9.49
CA GLN A 46 -2.22 -8.30 9.41
C GLN A 46 -1.52 -9.60 8.95
N ALA A 47 -0.63 -9.51 7.96
CA ALA A 47 0.13 -10.67 7.50
C ALA A 47 1.03 -11.22 8.61
N ARG A 48 1.65 -10.31 9.39
CA ARG A 48 2.54 -10.62 10.50
C ARG A 48 1.81 -11.27 11.68
N LEU A 49 0.58 -10.85 11.97
CA LEU A 49 -0.25 -11.43 13.03
C LEU A 49 -0.71 -12.87 12.74
N CYS A 50 -0.69 -13.29 11.47
CA CYS A 50 -1.17 -14.60 11.03
C CYS A 50 -0.07 -15.41 10.30
N PRO A 51 1.05 -15.78 10.95
CA PRO A 51 2.12 -16.52 10.29
C PRO A 51 1.72 -17.99 10.01
N GLY A 52 2.38 -18.63 9.04
CA GLY A 52 2.26 -20.07 8.77
C GLY A 52 1.47 -20.41 7.50
N ARG A 53 0.74 -21.53 7.50
CA ARG A 53 0.03 -22.06 6.31
C ARG A 53 -1.31 -21.34 6.04
N ILE A 54 -1.36 -20.03 6.26
CA ILE A 54 -2.54 -19.20 6.06
C ILE A 54 -2.38 -18.48 4.71
N ARG A 55 -3.08 -18.97 3.68
CA ARG A 55 -2.98 -18.39 2.32
C ARG A 55 -3.39 -16.92 2.28
N ALA A 56 -4.31 -16.49 3.15
CA ALA A 56 -4.76 -15.11 3.26
C ALA A 56 -3.60 -14.13 3.58
N SER A 57 -2.66 -14.54 4.43
CA SER A 57 -1.50 -13.72 4.80
C SER A 57 -0.59 -13.45 3.60
N ALA A 58 -0.48 -14.40 2.66
CA ALA A 58 0.28 -14.18 1.42
C ALA A 58 -0.36 -13.10 0.53
N PHE A 59 -1.69 -13.03 0.48
CA PHE A 59 -2.39 -11.97 -0.24
C PHE A 59 -2.23 -10.61 0.45
N GLN A 60 -2.23 -10.56 1.79
CA GLN A 60 -1.93 -9.32 2.51
C GLN A 60 -0.52 -8.80 2.23
N LEU A 61 0.48 -9.68 2.09
CA LEU A 61 1.82 -9.28 1.65
C LEU A 61 1.82 -8.71 0.22
N LEU A 62 1.12 -9.35 -0.72
CA LEU A 62 0.98 -8.82 -2.08
C LEU A 62 0.24 -7.47 -2.11
N ALA A 63 -0.72 -7.28 -1.21
CA ALA A 63 -1.44 -6.01 -1.11
C ALA A 63 -0.53 -4.90 -0.59
N ALA A 64 0.25 -5.19 0.44
CA ALA A 64 1.24 -4.26 0.97
C ALA A 64 2.29 -3.88 -0.09
N ASP A 65 2.83 -4.87 -0.80
CA ASP A 65 3.83 -4.68 -1.87
C ASP A 65 3.31 -3.73 -2.97
N ALA A 66 2.09 -3.98 -3.47
CA ALA A 66 1.45 -3.13 -4.46
C ALA A 66 1.23 -1.69 -3.93
N LEU A 67 0.77 -1.54 -2.68
CA LEU A 67 0.55 -0.23 -2.08
C LEU A 67 1.84 0.57 -1.84
N ILE A 68 2.93 -0.09 -1.44
CA ILE A 68 4.25 0.54 -1.31
C ILE A 68 4.74 0.99 -2.69
N THR A 69 4.57 0.17 -3.72
CA THR A 69 4.90 0.53 -5.11
C THR A 69 4.16 1.79 -5.53
N TYR A 70 2.85 1.84 -5.28
CA TYR A 70 2.03 3.01 -5.59
C TYR A 70 2.36 4.24 -4.73
N ALA A 71 2.81 4.05 -3.49
CA ALA A 71 3.31 5.15 -2.66
C ALA A 71 4.59 5.75 -3.24
N CYS A 72 5.49 4.91 -3.77
CA CYS A 72 6.68 5.35 -4.49
C CYS A 72 6.32 6.10 -5.78
N GLU A 73 5.38 5.59 -6.57
CA GLU A 73 4.88 6.30 -7.77
C GLU A 73 4.31 7.67 -7.40
N SER A 74 3.44 7.74 -6.39
CA SER A 74 2.86 8.99 -5.92
C SER A 74 3.90 9.96 -5.36
N ALA A 75 5.03 9.47 -4.84
CA ALA A 75 6.11 10.32 -4.34
C ALA A 75 6.88 11.03 -5.47
N LEU A 76 6.89 10.46 -6.69
CA LEU A 76 7.55 11.07 -7.85
C LEU A 76 6.90 12.39 -8.30
N ASP A 77 5.62 12.58 -7.97
CA ASP A 77 4.88 13.80 -8.28
C ASP A 77 5.03 14.90 -7.21
N ALA A 78 5.81 14.65 -6.15
CA ALA A 78 6.04 15.62 -5.07
C ALA A 78 7.02 16.73 -5.47
N GLU A 79 7.01 17.85 -4.72
CA GLU A 79 7.97 18.95 -4.93
C GLU A 79 9.42 18.53 -4.69
N ASP A 80 9.65 17.64 -3.72
CA ASP A 80 10.94 17.00 -3.44
C ASP A 80 10.77 15.47 -3.42
N PRO A 81 10.89 14.81 -4.59
CA PRO A 81 10.71 13.37 -4.70
C PRO A 81 11.70 12.55 -3.87
N ASP A 82 12.95 12.99 -3.77
CA ASP A 82 14.01 12.27 -3.05
C ASP A 82 13.72 12.24 -1.55
N LEU A 83 13.28 13.37 -0.99
CA LEU A 83 12.85 13.44 0.42
C LEU A 83 11.66 12.52 0.69
N VAL A 84 10.63 12.58 -0.16
CA VAL A 84 9.40 11.79 0.05
C VAL A 84 9.66 10.29 -0.12
N LEU A 85 10.45 9.88 -1.13
CA LEU A 85 10.89 8.50 -1.28
C LEU A 85 11.72 8.03 -0.09
N GLY A 86 12.60 8.88 0.44
CA GLY A 86 13.34 8.60 1.67
C GLY A 86 12.42 8.31 2.85
N ILE A 87 11.34 9.08 3.02
CA ILE A 87 10.32 8.86 4.06
C ILE A 87 9.58 7.53 3.83
N VAL A 88 9.21 7.20 2.60
CA VAL A 88 8.55 5.94 2.24
C VAL A 88 9.41 4.74 2.65
N ILE A 89 10.69 4.75 2.28
CA ILE A 89 11.64 3.68 2.61
C ILE A 89 11.83 3.57 4.12
N GLN A 90 12.02 4.71 4.82
CA GLN A 90 12.17 4.72 6.28
C GLN A 90 10.96 4.11 6.99
N LYS A 91 9.74 4.44 6.54
CA LYS A 91 8.50 3.88 7.08
C LYS A 91 8.40 2.38 6.83
N ALA A 92 8.74 1.90 5.63
CA ALA A 92 8.74 0.47 5.32
C ALA A 92 9.73 -0.33 6.21
N VAL A 93 10.90 0.25 6.47
CA VAL A 93 11.93 -0.38 7.33
C VAL A 93 11.51 -0.36 8.82
N ALA A 94 10.92 0.73 9.30
CA ALA A 94 10.53 0.88 10.71
C ALA A 94 9.39 -0.08 11.14
N SER A 95 8.70 -0.68 10.18
CA SER A 95 7.63 -1.67 10.43
C SER A 95 8.11 -3.13 10.42
N SER A 96 9.42 -3.35 10.29
CA SER A 96 10.07 -4.68 10.33
C SER A 96 10.49 -5.10 11.74
#